data_AF-A0A921Q705-F1
#
_entry.id   AF-A0A921Q705-F1
#
_cell.length_a   1.000
_cell.length_b   1.000
_cell.length_c   1.000
_cell.angle_alpha   90.00
_cell.angle_beta   90.00
_cell.angle_gamma   90.00
#
_symmetry.space_group_name_H-M   'P 1'
#
loop_
_entity.id
_entity.type
_entity.pdbx_description
1 polymer ?
#
loop_
_entity_poly.entity_id
_entity_poly.type
_entity_poly.pdbx_seq_one_letter_code
_entity_poly.pdbx_strand_id
1 'polypeptide(L)'
;MSIHGLILEVRVTGCRKLRDTEFFTRQDPYVVLEYATTKLRTRTCTDGGRNPTFDEKFHIPLIEGLRELNVTVWNSNTLTHDDFIGNGRVYLHKVLTNGYDDSSWSLQTRHMRSAGEVKLIMHVDVSAMNKMGKSVAASSAHPVPALSMRVPTPAPAPAPAPAPAPAPAPAPALASAIPYTGVTPSYPPVSPYPAATAYPAYPTPSHAPYTTAEYPPPPQQPYQPPPAGYPPSYPPQPYEQSYPPQPYGQQPYPPPPAAQSPYPPAPYPGTYPPRPY
;
A
#
# COMPACT_ATOMS: atom_id res chain seq x y z
N MET A 1 7.96 32.65 17.87
CA MET A 1 6.56 32.43 18.28
C MET A 1 6.45 30.98 18.73
N SER A 2 5.87 30.72 19.91
CA SER A 2 5.60 29.34 20.34
C SER A 2 4.46 28.75 19.49
N ILE A 3 4.50 27.43 19.31
CA ILE A 3 3.43 26.66 18.67
C ILE A 3 2.82 25.61 19.61
N HIS A 4 3.25 25.60 20.88
CA HIS A 4 2.90 24.55 21.83
C HIS A 4 1.39 24.50 22.07
N GLY A 5 0.75 23.36 21.86
CA GLY A 5 -0.69 23.19 22.05
C GLY A 5 -1.58 23.80 20.97
N LEU A 6 -1.02 24.37 19.89
CA LEU A 6 -1.80 24.66 18.68
C LEU A 6 -2.25 23.33 18.05
N ILE A 7 -3.46 23.28 17.50
CA ILE A 7 -3.94 22.09 16.78
C ILE A 7 -3.60 22.22 15.29
N LEU A 8 -2.87 21.24 14.77
CA LEU A 8 -2.68 21.01 13.35
C LEU A 8 -3.78 20.06 12.84
N GLU A 9 -4.64 20.55 11.95
CA GLU A 9 -5.49 19.67 11.14
C GLU A 9 -4.65 19.14 9.96
N VAL A 10 -4.56 17.82 9.81
CA VAL A 10 -3.94 17.16 8.64
C VAL A 10 -4.98 16.31 7.93
N ARG A 11 -5.31 16.66 6.69
CA ARG A 11 -6.11 15.82 5.78
C ARG A 11 -5.18 15.04 4.86
N VAL A 12 -5.19 13.71 4.98
CA VAL A 12 -4.56 12.81 4.02
C VAL A 12 -5.53 12.64 2.85
N THR A 13 -5.26 13.30 1.72
CA THR A 13 -6.17 13.24 0.57
C THR A 13 -5.99 11.95 -0.23
N GLY A 14 -4.74 11.58 -0.52
CA GLY A 14 -4.41 10.42 -1.35
C GLY A 14 -2.92 10.28 -1.58
N CYS A 15 -2.54 9.24 -2.34
CA CYS A 15 -1.18 9.08 -2.86
C CYS A 15 -1.21 8.97 -4.38
N ARG A 16 -0.08 9.21 -5.05
CA ARG A 16 0.07 9.10 -6.50
C ARG A 16 1.37 8.39 -6.84
N LYS A 17 1.34 7.61 -7.93
CA LYS A 17 2.48 6.89 -8.50
C LYS A 17 3.21 6.04 -7.45
N LEU A 18 2.49 5.46 -6.49
CA LEU A 18 3.10 4.62 -5.45
C LEU A 18 3.96 3.54 -6.10
N ARG A 19 5.06 3.15 -5.44
CA ARG A 19 5.77 1.94 -5.84
C ARG A 19 4.83 0.75 -5.66
N ASP A 20 4.75 -0.11 -6.66
CA ASP A 20 4.01 -1.36 -6.55
C ASP A 20 4.79 -2.35 -5.67
N THR A 21 4.09 -2.98 -4.74
CA THR A 21 4.60 -4.07 -3.90
C THR A 21 4.01 -5.43 -4.27
N GLU A 22 2.92 -5.44 -5.06
CA GLU A 22 2.21 -6.67 -5.45
C GLU A 22 2.66 -7.21 -6.81
N PHE A 23 2.52 -8.52 -6.99
CA PHE A 23 2.81 -9.21 -8.26
C PHE A 23 1.56 -9.69 -9.00
N PHE A 24 0.43 -9.92 -8.31
CA PHE A 24 -0.77 -10.55 -8.88
C PHE A 24 -2.09 -9.85 -8.48
N THR A 25 -2.15 -9.24 -7.30
CA THR A 25 -3.29 -8.46 -6.80
C THR A 25 -3.07 -6.97 -7.03
N ARG A 26 -4.11 -6.16 -6.75
CA ARG A 26 -3.92 -4.72 -6.51
C ARG A 26 -3.55 -4.53 -5.04
N GLN A 27 -2.61 -3.64 -4.78
CA GLN A 27 -2.25 -3.24 -3.43
C GLN A 27 -3.40 -2.49 -2.73
N ASP A 28 -3.47 -2.68 -1.42
CA ASP A 28 -4.43 -2.14 -0.45
C ASP A 28 -3.72 -1.11 0.46
N PRO A 29 -3.38 0.09 -0.05
CA PRO A 29 -2.54 1.02 0.69
C PRO A 29 -3.25 1.69 1.87
N TYR A 30 -2.48 2.01 2.90
CA TYR A 30 -2.87 2.92 3.99
C TYR A 30 -1.70 3.84 4.39
N VAL A 31 -2.03 4.98 5.02
CA VAL A 31 -1.05 5.99 5.44
C VAL A 31 -0.99 6.06 6.96
N VAL A 32 0.22 6.14 7.50
CA VAL A 32 0.52 6.39 8.92
C VAL A 32 1.22 7.73 9.05
N LEU A 33 0.61 8.64 9.81
CA LEU A 33 1.20 9.89 10.27
C LEU A 33 1.87 9.63 11.63
N GLU A 34 3.14 10.01 11.76
CA GLU A 34 3.91 9.88 13.00
C GLU A 34 4.47 11.25 13.41
N TYR A 35 4.02 11.73 14.58
CA TYR A 35 4.41 13.01 15.17
C TYR A 35 4.80 12.80 16.63
N ALA A 36 6.08 13.03 16.95
CA ALA A 36 6.69 12.62 18.22
C ALA A 36 6.39 11.14 18.54
N THR A 37 5.59 10.85 19.57
CA THR A 37 5.17 9.49 19.96
C THR A 37 3.77 9.11 19.44
N THR A 38 3.04 10.06 18.84
CA THR A 38 1.67 9.84 18.34
C THR A 38 1.70 9.25 16.94
N LYS A 39 1.00 8.13 16.74
CA LYS A 39 0.79 7.47 15.45
C LYS A 39 -0.69 7.46 15.10
N LEU A 40 -1.04 7.97 13.93
CA LEU A 40 -2.40 8.02 13.41
C LEU A 40 -2.43 7.34 12.05
N ARG A 41 -3.33 6.36 11.86
CA ARG A 41 -3.44 5.54 10.64
C ARG A 41 -4.75 5.86 9.92
N THR A 42 -4.72 5.99 8.60
CA THR A 42 -5.94 6.02 7.77
C THR A 42 -6.59 4.65 7.69
N ARG A 43 -7.86 4.58 7.31
CA ARG A 43 -8.41 3.30 6.79
C ARG A 43 -7.60 2.85 5.58
N THR A 44 -7.63 1.53 5.35
CA THR A 44 -7.07 0.90 4.16
C THR A 44 -7.94 1.23 2.94
N CYS A 45 -7.30 1.64 1.84
CA CYS A 45 -7.96 1.85 0.56
C CYS A 45 -7.92 0.54 -0.23
N THR A 46 -8.88 -0.36 0.05
CA THR A 46 -8.98 -1.66 -0.62
C THR A 46 -9.15 -1.51 -2.12
N ASP A 47 -8.39 -2.29 -2.89
CA ASP A 47 -8.25 -2.24 -4.35
C ASP A 47 -7.70 -0.88 -4.87
N GLY A 48 -7.18 -0.02 -3.99
CA GLY A 48 -6.77 1.36 -4.27
C GLY A 48 -5.54 1.48 -5.18
N GLY A 49 -4.75 0.41 -5.32
CA GLY A 49 -3.64 0.33 -6.25
C GLY A 49 -2.62 1.45 -6.05
N ARG A 50 -2.08 1.98 -7.16
CA ARG A 50 -0.95 2.93 -7.12
C ARG A 50 -1.33 4.40 -6.88
N ASN A 51 -2.63 4.72 -6.90
CA ASN A 51 -3.17 6.09 -6.77
C ASN A 51 -4.37 6.14 -5.79
N PRO A 52 -4.22 5.71 -4.53
CA PRO A 52 -5.34 5.63 -3.58
C PRO A 52 -5.83 7.02 -3.12
N THR A 53 -7.10 7.08 -2.74
CA THR A 53 -7.75 8.24 -2.12
C THR A 53 -8.29 7.87 -0.74
N PHE A 54 -8.05 8.71 0.26
CA PHE A 54 -8.43 8.49 1.66
C PHE A 54 -9.41 9.56 2.15
N ASP A 55 -9.05 10.83 1.93
CA ASP A 55 -9.76 12.02 2.41
C ASP A 55 -10.04 12.05 3.93
N GLU A 56 -9.13 11.48 4.71
CA GLU A 56 -9.25 11.38 6.16
C GLU A 56 -8.54 12.51 6.89
N LYS A 57 -9.18 13.05 7.94
CA LYS A 57 -8.71 14.17 8.74
C LYS A 57 -8.24 13.73 10.12
N PHE A 58 -7.12 14.30 10.54
CA PHE A 58 -6.50 14.09 11.86
C PHE A 58 -6.22 15.42 12.54
N HIS A 59 -6.30 15.46 13.87
CA HIS A 59 -5.97 16.63 14.68
C HIS A 59 -4.78 16.28 15.57
N ILE A 60 -3.67 17.00 15.41
CA ILE A 60 -2.41 16.74 16.11
C ILE A 60 -2.06 17.96 16.97
N PRO A 61 -1.90 17.82 18.30
CA PRO A 61 -1.40 18.90 19.14
C PRO A 61 0.08 19.14 18.85
N LEU A 62 0.42 20.37 18.46
CA LEU A 62 1.78 20.77 18.13
C LEU A 62 2.64 20.93 19.37
N ILE A 63 3.94 20.69 19.20
CA ILE A 63 4.95 20.64 20.26
C ILE A 63 6.03 21.66 19.91
N GLU A 64 6.54 22.38 20.91
CA GLU A 64 7.63 23.33 20.70
C GLU A 64 8.92 22.61 20.25
N GLY A 65 9.76 23.29 19.46
CA GLY A 65 10.94 22.69 18.81
C GLY A 65 10.63 21.76 17.63
N LEU A 66 9.60 20.90 17.70
CA LEU A 66 9.28 19.94 16.65
C LEU A 66 8.57 20.63 15.47
N ARG A 67 9.09 20.49 14.25
CA ARG A 67 8.60 21.16 13.02
C ARG A 67 8.42 20.21 11.84
N GLU A 68 8.39 18.91 12.13
CA GLU A 68 8.40 17.85 11.14
C GLU A 68 7.35 16.79 11.49
N LEU A 69 6.65 16.31 10.48
CA LEU A 69 5.72 15.20 10.54
C LEU A 69 6.28 14.08 9.66
N ASN A 70 6.41 12.87 10.19
CA ASN A 70 6.79 11.72 9.39
C ASN A 70 5.53 11.08 8.79
N VAL A 71 5.59 10.67 7.53
CA VAL A 71 4.51 9.98 6.84
C VAL A 71 5.05 8.67 6.30
N THR A 72 4.36 7.56 6.56
CA THR A 72 4.71 6.25 6.02
C THR A 72 3.50 5.64 5.32
N VAL A 73 3.72 5.04 4.15
CA VAL A 73 2.70 4.34 3.38
C VAL A 73 3.03 2.85 3.35
N TRP A 74 2.02 2.04 3.63
CA TRP A 74 2.08 0.59 3.71
C TRP A 74 1.00 -0.03 2.81
N ASN A 75 1.23 -1.25 2.34
CA ASN A 75 0.23 -2.12 1.71
C ASN A 75 -0.35 -3.04 2.80
N SER A 76 -1.67 -3.13 2.94
CA SER A 76 -2.30 -3.99 3.95
C SER A 76 -2.48 -5.41 3.42
N ASN A 77 -1.94 -6.40 4.13
CA ASN A 77 -2.04 -7.80 3.74
C ASN A 77 -2.87 -8.59 4.75
N THR A 78 -3.87 -9.34 4.29
CA THR A 78 -4.77 -10.09 5.20
C THR A 78 -4.15 -11.39 5.75
N LEU A 79 -3.21 -12.00 5.01
CA LEU A 79 -2.64 -13.33 5.32
C LEU A 79 -1.14 -13.28 5.65
N THR A 80 -0.49 -12.14 5.45
CA THR A 80 0.96 -11.91 5.64
C THR A 80 1.17 -10.58 6.37
N HIS A 81 2.42 -10.20 6.65
CA HIS A 81 2.72 -8.88 7.18
C HIS A 81 2.49 -7.78 6.12
N ASP A 82 2.03 -6.61 6.56
CA ASP A 82 1.85 -5.42 5.73
C ASP A 82 3.20 -4.98 5.09
N ASP A 83 3.23 -4.75 3.77
CA ASP A 83 4.44 -4.38 3.04
C ASP A 83 4.72 -2.88 3.11
N PHE A 84 6.00 -2.53 3.33
CA PHE A 84 6.44 -1.14 3.34
C PHE A 84 6.58 -0.60 1.90
N ILE A 85 5.75 0.38 1.53
CA ILE A 85 5.84 1.06 0.23
C ILE A 85 6.91 2.17 0.27
N GLY A 86 6.79 3.10 1.22
CA GLY A 86 7.73 4.21 1.37
C GLY A 86 7.37 5.20 2.49
N ASN A 87 8.32 6.04 2.87
CA ASN A 87 8.12 7.10 3.86
C ASN A 87 8.61 8.47 3.34
N GLY A 88 8.11 9.55 3.93
CA GLY A 88 8.49 10.93 3.64
C GLY A 88 8.50 11.78 4.91
N ARG A 89 9.23 12.90 4.85
CA ARG A 89 9.31 13.91 5.92
C ARG A 89 8.59 15.17 5.43
N VAL A 90 7.63 15.63 6.22
CA VAL A 90 6.76 16.78 5.92
C VAL A 90 7.18 17.94 6.81
N TYR A 91 7.62 19.05 6.21
CA TYR A 91 8.05 20.24 6.95
C TYR A 91 6.86 21.15 7.23
N LEU A 92 6.59 21.42 8.51
CA LEU A 92 5.44 22.22 8.95
C LEU A 92 5.63 23.74 8.77
N HIS A 93 6.79 24.19 8.28
CA HIS A 93 7.10 25.62 8.18
C HIS A 93 6.06 26.41 7.36
N LYS A 94 5.62 25.88 6.21
CA LYS A 94 4.64 26.55 5.33
C LYS A 94 3.28 26.74 6.02
N VAL A 95 2.72 25.68 6.63
CA VAL A 95 1.45 25.76 7.37
C VAL A 95 1.56 26.63 8.62
N LEU A 96 2.70 26.64 9.31
CA LEU A 96 2.91 27.47 10.50
C LEU A 96 3.07 28.97 10.19
N THR A 97 3.64 29.32 9.02
CA THR A 97 3.75 30.72 8.57
C THR A 97 2.44 31.22 7.96
N ASN A 98 1.76 30.38 7.15
CA ASN A 98 0.61 30.81 6.34
C ASN A 98 -0.76 30.39 6.89
N GLY A 99 -0.80 29.55 7.92
CA GLY A 99 -2.02 28.89 8.41
C GLY A 99 -2.55 27.75 7.52
N TYR A 100 -1.94 27.55 6.34
CA TYR A 100 -2.41 26.62 5.33
C TYR A 100 -1.26 26.03 4.49
N ASP A 101 -1.37 24.76 4.13
CA ASP A 101 -0.52 24.10 3.16
C ASP A 101 -1.24 22.95 2.44
N ASP A 102 -1.61 23.13 1.17
CA ASP A 102 -1.84 22.03 0.22
C ASP A 102 -0.55 21.74 -0.55
N SER A 103 0.04 20.55 -0.34
CA SER A 103 1.28 20.11 -1.00
C SER A 103 1.34 18.58 -1.18
N SER A 104 2.04 18.15 -2.22
CA SER A 104 2.48 16.77 -2.41
C SER A 104 3.91 16.57 -1.93
N TRP A 105 4.14 15.49 -1.19
CA TRP A 105 5.41 15.15 -0.54
C TRP A 105 5.94 13.84 -1.09
N SER A 106 7.21 13.83 -1.51
CA SER A 106 7.85 12.64 -2.08
C SER A 106 8.02 11.55 -1.02
N LEU A 107 7.69 10.31 -1.40
CA LEU A 107 7.94 9.11 -0.61
C LEU A 107 9.21 8.43 -1.12
N GLN A 108 9.95 7.80 -0.20
CA GLN A 108 11.16 7.04 -0.48
C GLN A 108 11.09 5.65 0.15
N THR A 109 11.63 4.66 -0.56
CA THR A 109 11.82 3.31 -0.02
C THR A 109 12.95 3.30 1.02
N ARG A 110 13.11 2.20 1.78
CA ARG A 110 14.27 2.00 2.70
C ARG A 110 15.64 2.13 2.02
N HIS A 111 15.69 2.00 0.68
CA HIS A 111 16.88 2.12 -0.16
C HIS A 111 16.96 3.49 -0.86
N MET A 112 16.28 4.52 -0.34
CA MET A 112 16.24 5.91 -0.83
C MET A 112 15.76 6.09 -2.29
N ARG A 113 15.26 5.03 -2.94
CA ARG A 113 14.58 5.12 -4.25
C ARG A 113 13.19 5.73 -4.08
N SER A 114 12.74 6.51 -5.06
CA SER A 114 11.38 7.07 -5.08
C SER A 114 10.31 5.98 -4.95
N ALA A 115 9.28 6.26 -4.14
CA ALA A 115 8.15 5.38 -3.85
C ALA A 115 6.79 6.01 -4.18
N GLY A 116 6.78 7.07 -5.00
CA GLY A 116 5.60 7.90 -5.29
C GLY A 116 5.55 9.16 -4.44
N GLU A 117 4.35 9.71 -4.26
CA GLU A 117 4.08 10.91 -3.47
C GLU A 117 2.78 10.79 -2.67
N VAL A 118 2.71 11.43 -1.51
CA VAL A 118 1.50 11.59 -0.69
C VAL A 118 1.02 13.04 -0.77
N LYS A 119 -0.29 13.27 -0.97
CA LYS A 119 -0.88 14.62 -1.00
C LYS A 119 -1.57 14.91 0.33
N LEU A 120 -1.11 15.96 1.01
CA LEU A 120 -1.64 16.44 2.28
C LEU A 120 -2.21 17.85 2.14
N ILE A 121 -3.32 18.09 2.84
CA ILE A 121 -3.82 19.44 3.09
C ILE A 121 -3.74 19.68 4.60
N MET A 122 -3.05 20.73 5.02
CA MET A 122 -2.80 21.05 6.42
C MET A 122 -3.34 22.44 6.77
N HIS A 123 -3.93 22.57 7.95
CA HIS A 123 -4.41 23.85 8.50
C HIS A 123 -3.96 24.05 9.95
N VAL A 124 -3.67 25.29 10.33
CA VAL A 124 -3.45 25.74 11.71
C VAL A 124 -4.17 27.07 11.91
N ASP A 125 -4.90 27.23 13.02
CA ASP A 125 -5.48 28.53 13.40
C ASP A 125 -4.38 29.47 13.93
N VAL A 126 -3.82 30.27 13.03
CA VAL A 126 -2.81 31.30 13.35
C VAL A 126 -3.38 32.41 14.25
N SER A 127 -4.71 32.58 14.33
CA SER A 127 -5.31 33.55 15.26
C SER A 127 -5.10 33.14 16.72
N ALA A 128 -5.04 31.84 17.01
CA ALA A 128 -4.68 31.31 18.34
C ALA A 128 -3.21 31.59 18.69
N MET A 129 -2.31 31.54 17.69
CA MET A 129 -0.88 31.84 17.85
C MET A 129 -0.63 33.28 18.34
N ASN A 130 -1.38 34.25 17.79
CA ASN A 130 -1.33 35.65 18.23
C ASN A 130 -1.92 35.90 19.63
N LYS A 131 -2.88 35.06 20.08
CA LYS A 131 -3.43 35.14 21.44
C LYS A 131 -2.44 34.60 22.47
N MET A 132 -1.82 33.45 22.19
CA MET A 132 -0.87 32.79 23.08
C MET A 132 0.40 33.62 23.32
N GLY A 133 0.85 34.38 22.32
CA GLY A 133 2.00 35.30 22.45
C GLY A 133 1.78 36.48 23.41
N LYS A 134 0.53 36.88 23.71
CA LYS A 134 0.23 37.98 24.64
C LYS A 134 0.18 37.54 26.10
N SER A 135 -0.09 36.27 26.38
CA SER A 135 -0.24 35.74 27.75
C SER A 135 1.06 35.67 28.54
N VAL A 136 2.23 35.68 27.88
CA VAL A 136 3.55 35.61 28.54
C VAL A 136 4.05 36.99 28.99
N ALA A 137 3.55 38.08 28.40
CA ALA A 137 3.99 39.45 28.71
C ALA A 137 3.27 40.09 29.92
N ALA A 138 2.29 39.39 30.53
CA ALA A 138 1.46 39.92 31.62
C ALA A 138 1.66 39.21 32.97
N SER A 139 2.70 38.38 33.11
CA SER A 139 2.97 37.58 34.32
C SER A 139 4.34 37.88 34.92
N SER A 140 4.61 39.15 35.23
CA SER A 140 5.85 39.58 35.88
C SER A 140 5.65 40.72 36.90
N ALA A 141 4.58 40.69 37.69
CA ALA A 141 4.40 41.59 38.85
C ALA A 141 3.28 41.18 39.83
N HIS A 142 3.43 40.07 40.57
CA HIS A 142 2.66 39.84 41.81
C HIS A 142 3.56 39.28 42.93
N PRO A 143 3.62 39.91 44.11
CA PRO A 143 4.36 39.36 45.25
C PRO A 143 3.61 38.15 45.83
N VAL A 144 4.37 37.14 46.25
CA VAL A 144 3.85 35.89 46.81
C VAL A 144 3.23 36.07 48.20
N PRO A 145 1.95 35.73 48.43
CA PRO A 145 1.47 35.34 49.75
C PRO A 145 1.75 33.85 49.97
N ALA A 146 2.39 33.51 51.09
CA ALA A 146 2.60 32.11 51.46
C ALA A 146 1.27 31.45 51.84
N LEU A 147 0.78 30.53 51.00
CA LEU A 147 -0.39 29.71 51.30
C LEU A 147 -0.01 28.23 51.36
N SER A 148 -0.54 27.56 52.39
CA SER A 148 -0.14 26.24 52.83
C SER A 148 -0.39 25.15 51.78
N MET A 149 0.62 24.31 51.56
CA MET A 149 0.54 23.14 50.69
C MET A 149 -0.54 22.16 51.19
N ARG A 150 -1.62 22.02 50.43
CA ARG A 150 -2.40 20.77 50.42
C ARG A 150 -2.14 20.06 49.11
N VAL A 151 -1.31 19.03 49.16
CA VAL A 151 -1.08 18.12 48.03
C VAL A 151 -2.39 17.41 47.72
N PRO A 152 -2.98 17.55 46.52
CA PRO A 152 -4.10 16.72 46.13
C PRO A 152 -3.59 15.30 45.87
N THR A 153 -4.16 14.33 46.59
CA THR A 153 -3.90 12.90 46.37
C THR A 153 -4.20 12.54 44.91
N PRO A 154 -3.33 11.81 44.19
CA PRO A 154 -3.64 11.39 42.83
C PRO A 154 -4.91 10.54 42.81
N ALA A 155 -5.86 10.88 41.94
CA ALA A 155 -6.98 9.99 41.66
C ALA A 155 -6.46 8.67 41.06
N PRO A 156 -6.97 7.50 41.47
CA PRO A 156 -6.53 6.23 40.91
C PRO A 156 -6.83 6.20 39.41
N ALA A 157 -5.85 5.73 38.63
CA ALA A 157 -6.00 5.59 37.18
C ALA A 157 -7.17 4.63 36.85
N PRO A 158 -7.95 4.89 35.79
CA PRO A 158 -8.98 3.95 35.36
C PRO A 158 -8.33 2.61 35.00
N ALA A 159 -8.94 1.52 35.46
CA ALA A 159 -8.44 0.17 35.21
C ALA A 159 -8.40 -0.11 33.69
N PRO A 160 -7.38 -0.83 33.19
CA PRO A 160 -7.32 -1.21 31.79
C PRO A 160 -8.53 -2.06 31.42
N ALA A 161 -9.10 -1.80 30.24
CA ALA A 161 -10.22 -2.58 29.72
C ALA A 161 -9.80 -4.06 29.58
N PRO A 162 -10.68 -5.03 29.88
CA PRO A 162 -10.37 -6.44 29.75
C PRO A 162 -10.02 -6.78 28.30
N ALA A 163 -8.98 -7.60 28.11
CA ALA A 163 -8.59 -8.07 26.78
C ALA A 163 -9.72 -8.85 26.11
N PRO A 164 -9.88 -8.76 24.78
CA PRO A 164 -10.85 -9.57 24.06
C PRO A 164 -10.56 -11.06 24.28
N ALA A 165 -11.61 -11.85 24.51
CA ALA A 165 -11.49 -13.29 24.74
C ALA A 165 -10.85 -13.99 23.52
N PRO A 166 -10.01 -15.02 23.73
CA PRO A 166 -9.44 -15.78 22.64
C PRO A 166 -10.55 -16.46 21.81
N ALA A 167 -10.40 -16.43 20.49
CA ALA A 167 -11.32 -17.11 19.58
C ALA A 167 -11.33 -18.64 19.85
N PRO A 168 -12.48 -19.32 19.69
CA PRO A 168 -12.55 -20.76 19.89
C PRO A 168 -11.65 -21.50 18.89
N ALA A 169 -10.93 -22.51 19.38
CA ALA A 169 -10.08 -23.34 18.53
C ALA A 169 -10.90 -24.10 17.47
N PRO A 170 -10.36 -24.32 16.26
CA PRO A 170 -11.05 -25.11 15.24
C PRO A 170 -11.23 -26.55 15.71
N ALA A 171 -12.42 -27.11 15.47
CA ALA A 171 -12.73 -28.49 15.83
C ALA A 171 -11.84 -29.48 15.04
N PRO A 172 -11.42 -30.61 15.65
CA PRO A 172 -10.64 -31.62 14.95
C PRO A 172 -11.46 -32.27 13.84
N ALA A 173 -10.87 -32.33 12.64
CA ALA A 173 -11.45 -33.10 11.54
C ALA A 173 -11.45 -34.59 11.89
N LEU A 174 -12.62 -35.22 11.89
CA LEU A 174 -12.73 -36.65 12.15
C LEU A 174 -12.10 -37.45 11.00
N ALA A 175 -11.17 -38.33 11.37
CA ALA A 175 -10.47 -39.19 10.43
C ALA A 175 -11.42 -40.22 9.78
N SER A 176 -11.13 -40.54 8.52
CA SER A 176 -11.80 -41.53 7.70
C SER A 176 -11.83 -42.93 8.32
N ALA A 177 -12.98 -43.61 8.26
CA ALA A 177 -13.13 -45.02 8.58
C ALA A 177 -13.81 -45.79 7.43
N ILE A 178 -13.22 -46.94 7.09
CA ILE A 178 -13.70 -47.96 6.14
C ILE A 178 -13.21 -49.32 6.67
N PRO A 179 -13.82 -50.46 6.31
CA PRO A 179 -15.24 -50.76 6.10
C PRO A 179 -15.75 -51.81 7.11
N TYR A 180 -17.07 -51.98 7.28
CA TYR A 180 -17.64 -53.14 7.99
C TYR A 180 -18.17 -54.20 7.02
N THR A 181 -17.78 -55.46 7.26
CA THR A 181 -18.16 -56.64 6.49
C THR A 181 -19.62 -57.03 6.73
N GLY A 182 -20.40 -57.18 5.67
CA GLY A 182 -21.78 -57.68 5.75
C GLY A 182 -21.84 -59.21 5.83
N VAL A 183 -22.59 -59.74 6.81
CA VAL A 183 -23.01 -61.14 6.88
C VAL A 183 -24.51 -61.16 7.15
N THR A 184 -25.27 -61.86 6.30
CA THR A 184 -26.73 -62.03 6.45
C THR A 184 -27.10 -63.51 6.27
N PRO A 185 -27.86 -64.13 7.20
CA PRO A 185 -28.26 -65.53 7.11
C PRO A 185 -29.47 -65.78 6.18
N SER A 186 -29.64 -67.05 5.81
CA SER A 186 -30.58 -67.61 4.83
C SER A 186 -31.98 -67.95 5.39
N TYR A 187 -32.96 -68.22 4.51
CA TYR A 187 -33.93 -69.36 4.42
C TYR A 187 -35.05 -69.04 3.35
N PRO A 188 -35.86 -69.99 2.81
CA PRO A 188 -35.92 -70.19 1.35
C PRO A 188 -37.37 -70.28 0.74
N PRO A 189 -37.77 -71.16 -0.22
CA PRO A 189 -38.26 -70.68 -1.54
C PRO A 189 -39.63 -71.23 -2.03
N VAL A 190 -40.25 -70.63 -3.08
CA VAL A 190 -40.94 -71.38 -4.18
C VAL A 190 -41.13 -70.57 -5.49
N SER A 191 -41.36 -71.28 -6.60
CA SER A 191 -41.39 -70.85 -8.04
C SER A 191 -42.86 -70.71 -8.58
N PRO A 192 -43.22 -70.72 -9.91
CA PRO A 192 -42.44 -70.73 -11.19
C PRO A 192 -42.95 -69.90 -12.43
N TYR A 193 -42.02 -69.53 -13.34
CA TYR A 193 -42.06 -69.40 -14.85
C TYR A 193 -43.27 -68.79 -15.62
N PRO A 194 -43.23 -68.54 -16.96
CA PRO A 194 -42.15 -68.60 -18.00
C PRO A 194 -41.85 -67.21 -18.64
N ALA A 195 -41.03 -66.97 -19.67
CA ALA A 195 -39.84 -67.54 -20.31
C ALA A 195 -39.71 -66.85 -21.70
N ALA A 196 -38.55 -66.22 -21.98
CA ALA A 196 -38.12 -65.70 -23.29
C ALA A 196 -36.72 -65.07 -23.17
N THR A 197 -35.84 -64.94 -24.18
CA THR A 197 -35.54 -65.74 -25.39
C THR A 197 -34.07 -65.42 -25.78
N ALA A 198 -33.30 -66.39 -26.30
CA ALA A 198 -31.91 -66.18 -26.74
C ALA A 198 -31.85 -65.59 -28.18
N TYR A 199 -30.88 -64.77 -28.62
CA TYR A 199 -29.43 -64.99 -28.88
C TYR A 199 -28.85 -63.66 -29.47
N PRO A 200 -27.57 -63.52 -29.91
CA PRO A 200 -26.31 -64.22 -29.57
C PRO A 200 -25.20 -63.26 -29.05
N ALA A 201 -24.04 -63.80 -28.70
CA ALA A 201 -22.85 -63.04 -28.30
C ALA A 201 -21.97 -62.58 -29.49
N TYR A 202 -21.20 -61.50 -29.31
CA TYR A 202 -20.13 -61.06 -30.20
C TYR A 202 -18.74 -61.31 -29.57
N PRO A 203 -17.70 -61.62 -30.37
CA PRO A 203 -16.41 -62.08 -29.86
C PRO A 203 -15.50 -60.93 -29.35
N THR A 204 -14.64 -61.28 -28.40
CA THR A 204 -13.57 -60.45 -27.86
C THR A 204 -12.35 -60.40 -28.79
N PRO A 205 -11.71 -59.22 -28.98
CA PRO A 205 -10.31 -59.14 -29.37
C PRO A 205 -9.39 -59.20 -28.13
N SER A 206 -8.30 -59.95 -28.23
CA SER A 206 -7.36 -60.20 -27.13
C SER A 206 -6.06 -59.40 -27.28
N HIS A 207 -5.52 -58.95 -26.14
CA HIS A 207 -4.12 -58.56 -25.89
C HIS A 207 -3.44 -57.46 -26.72
N ALA A 208 -2.99 -56.42 -26.00
CA ALA A 208 -1.64 -55.87 -26.16
C ALA A 208 -1.09 -55.53 -24.76
N PRO A 209 0.14 -55.97 -24.39
CA PRO A 209 0.73 -55.64 -23.09
C PRO A 209 1.27 -54.21 -23.07
N TYR A 210 1.03 -53.50 -21.97
CA TYR A 210 1.59 -52.16 -21.72
C TYR A 210 3.07 -52.26 -21.35
N THR A 211 3.95 -51.85 -22.25
CA THR A 211 5.37 -51.64 -21.97
C THR A 211 5.57 -50.38 -21.13
N THR A 212 6.17 -50.52 -19.95
CA THR A 212 6.64 -49.41 -19.13
C THR A 212 7.80 -48.68 -19.81
N ALA A 213 7.62 -47.40 -20.15
CA ALA A 213 8.70 -46.54 -20.61
C ALA A 213 9.43 -45.91 -19.41
N GLU A 214 10.66 -46.38 -19.17
CA GLU A 214 11.54 -45.86 -18.12
C GLU A 214 12.21 -44.56 -18.60
N TYR A 215 12.09 -43.47 -17.84
CA TYR A 215 12.69 -42.18 -18.19
C TYR A 215 14.20 -42.17 -17.82
N PRO A 216 15.11 -41.81 -18.74
CA PRO A 216 16.51 -41.63 -18.40
C PRO A 216 16.71 -40.37 -17.52
N PRO A 217 17.64 -40.39 -16.54
CA PRO A 217 17.94 -39.23 -15.72
C PRO A 217 18.66 -38.13 -16.52
N PRO A 218 18.52 -36.85 -16.13
CA PRO A 218 19.17 -35.73 -16.81
C PRO A 218 20.70 -35.72 -16.58
N PRO A 219 21.49 -35.21 -17.54
CA PRO A 219 22.95 -35.15 -17.42
C PRO A 219 23.39 -34.14 -16.36
N GLN A 220 24.38 -34.52 -15.54
CA GLN A 220 24.97 -33.62 -14.55
C GLN A 220 25.95 -32.65 -15.20
N GLN A 221 25.85 -31.37 -14.84
CA GLN A 221 26.86 -30.37 -15.20
C GLN A 221 28.00 -30.33 -14.16
N PRO A 222 29.27 -30.20 -14.59
CA PRO A 222 30.39 -30.11 -13.65
C PRO A 222 30.42 -28.75 -12.93
N TYR A 223 30.60 -28.78 -11.62
CA TYR A 223 30.86 -27.60 -10.79
C TYR A 223 32.18 -26.93 -11.18
N GLN A 224 32.20 -25.59 -11.27
CA GLN A 224 33.43 -24.80 -11.30
C GLN A 224 33.49 -23.82 -10.10
N PRO A 225 34.63 -23.71 -9.41
CA PRO A 225 34.79 -22.83 -8.25
C PRO A 225 35.06 -21.36 -8.64
N PRO A 226 34.80 -20.39 -7.75
CA PRO A 226 34.99 -18.97 -8.04
C PRO A 226 36.46 -18.52 -7.88
N PRO A 227 36.98 -17.64 -8.75
CA PRO A 227 38.26 -16.96 -8.54
C PRO A 227 38.12 -15.77 -7.57
N ALA A 228 39.17 -15.49 -6.78
CA ALA A 228 39.19 -14.44 -5.76
C ALA A 228 40.31 -13.40 -5.97
N GLY A 229 40.01 -12.12 -5.73
CA GLY A 229 40.97 -10.98 -5.59
C GLY A 229 41.57 -10.48 -6.92
N TYR A 230 41.70 -9.17 -7.21
CA TYR A 230 42.04 -8.02 -6.37
C TYR A 230 41.50 -6.68 -6.96
N PRO A 231 41.51 -5.54 -6.23
CA PRO A 231 41.07 -4.20 -6.67
C PRO A 231 42.29 -3.24 -6.92
N PRO A 232 42.15 -1.89 -6.99
CA PRO A 232 41.22 -1.01 -7.72
C PRO A 232 41.94 0.10 -8.55
N SER A 233 41.25 0.79 -9.49
CA SER A 233 41.44 2.24 -9.77
C SER A 233 40.54 2.81 -10.89
N TYR A 234 39.98 4.01 -10.66
CA TYR A 234 39.50 5.00 -11.65
C TYR A 234 40.57 6.12 -11.77
N PRO A 235 40.52 7.12 -12.68
CA PRO A 235 39.46 7.55 -13.63
C PRO A 235 39.99 7.43 -15.12
N PRO A 236 39.54 8.15 -16.18
CA PRO A 236 38.54 9.23 -16.30
C PRO A 236 37.61 9.14 -17.56
N GLN A 237 37.16 10.31 -18.00
CA GLN A 237 36.41 10.73 -19.21
C GLN A 237 36.93 12.14 -19.61
N PRO A 238 36.55 12.81 -20.72
CA PRO A 238 35.73 12.40 -21.89
C PRO A 238 36.35 12.78 -23.27
N TYR A 239 35.89 12.16 -24.38
CA TYR A 239 35.47 12.90 -25.60
C TYR A 239 34.79 11.99 -26.65
N GLU A 240 33.83 12.59 -27.36
CA GLU A 240 33.16 12.21 -28.61
C GLU A 240 33.14 10.75 -29.08
N GLN A 241 31.93 10.16 -29.15
CA GLN A 241 31.53 9.43 -30.36
C GLN A 241 30.01 9.37 -30.58
N SER A 242 29.63 9.53 -31.84
CA SER A 242 28.28 9.64 -32.40
C SER A 242 27.42 8.38 -32.26
N TYR A 243 26.10 8.57 -32.13
CA TYR A 243 25.10 7.50 -32.16
C TYR A 243 25.16 6.65 -33.45
N PRO A 244 25.06 5.31 -33.37
CA PRO A 244 24.83 4.47 -34.54
C PRO A 244 23.35 4.53 -35.00
N PRO A 245 23.07 4.46 -36.31
CA PRO A 245 21.70 4.53 -36.84
C PRO A 245 20.89 3.26 -36.59
N GLN A 246 19.58 3.42 -36.37
CA GLN A 246 18.61 2.33 -36.26
C GLN A 246 18.27 1.73 -37.64
N PRO A 247 18.20 0.40 -37.80
CA PRO A 247 17.76 -0.23 -39.04
C PRO A 247 16.24 -0.16 -39.20
N TYR A 248 15.79 0.10 -40.44
CA TYR A 248 14.38 0.21 -40.79
C TYR A 248 13.62 -1.13 -40.70
N GLY A 249 12.45 -1.11 -40.07
CA GLY A 249 11.45 -2.19 -40.10
C GLY A 249 10.05 -1.59 -40.07
N GLN A 250 9.33 -1.66 -41.19
CA GLN A 250 8.02 -1.04 -41.37
C GLN A 250 6.90 -1.90 -40.74
N GLN A 251 6.13 -1.34 -39.80
CA GLN A 251 4.73 -1.72 -39.58
C GLN A 251 3.88 -0.44 -39.40
N PRO A 252 2.78 -0.26 -40.15
CA PRO A 252 1.89 0.87 -39.94
C PRO A 252 1.12 0.70 -38.64
N TYR A 253 1.27 1.65 -37.71
CA TYR A 253 0.32 1.78 -36.61
C TYR A 253 -1.06 2.18 -37.15
N PRO A 254 -2.17 1.61 -36.64
CA PRO A 254 -3.50 2.10 -36.98
C PRO A 254 -3.67 3.54 -36.49
N PRO A 255 -4.40 4.40 -37.23
CA PRO A 255 -4.63 5.78 -36.82
C PRO A 255 -5.44 5.85 -35.52
N PRO A 256 -5.17 6.81 -34.62
CA PRO A 256 -5.97 7.00 -33.42
C PRO A 256 -7.41 7.43 -33.78
N PRO A 257 -8.42 7.03 -32.99
CA PRO A 257 -9.79 7.48 -33.20
C PRO A 257 -9.87 9.01 -33.06
N ALA A 258 -10.65 9.65 -33.95
CA ALA A 258 -10.73 11.10 -34.03
C ALA A 258 -11.26 11.72 -32.74
N ALA A 259 -10.38 12.38 -31.98
CA ALA A 259 -10.77 13.20 -30.84
C ALA A 259 -11.51 14.44 -31.35
N GLN A 260 -12.78 14.59 -30.95
CA GLN A 260 -13.51 15.84 -31.15
C GLN A 260 -12.82 16.94 -30.33
N SER A 261 -12.28 17.96 -31.00
CA SER A 261 -11.65 19.10 -30.33
C SER A 261 -12.74 20.01 -29.73
N PRO A 262 -12.71 20.34 -28.43
CA PRO A 262 -13.76 21.11 -27.77
C PRO A 262 -13.62 22.64 -27.92
N TYR A 263 -12.86 23.11 -28.92
CA TYR A 263 -12.57 24.54 -29.12
C TYR A 263 -13.17 25.06 -30.44
N PRO A 264 -13.95 26.16 -30.43
CA PRO A 264 -14.43 26.79 -31.65
C PRO A 264 -13.29 27.52 -32.39
N PRO A 265 -13.35 27.64 -33.72
CA PRO A 265 -12.33 28.35 -34.50
C PRO A 265 -12.33 29.86 -34.23
N ALA A 266 -11.14 30.45 -34.25
CA ALA A 266 -10.95 31.89 -34.02
C ALA A 266 -11.46 32.75 -35.20
N PRO A 267 -12.01 33.95 -34.96
CA PRO A 267 -12.42 34.85 -36.03
C PRO A 267 -11.22 35.47 -36.77
N TYR A 268 -11.43 35.77 -38.05
CA TYR A 268 -10.44 36.31 -38.99
C TYR A 268 -9.77 37.62 -38.53
N PRO A 269 -8.50 37.87 -38.90
CA PRO A 269 -7.81 39.13 -38.58
C PRO A 269 -8.39 40.29 -39.40
N GLY A 270 -8.96 41.27 -38.70
CA GLY A 270 -9.45 42.51 -39.30
C GLY A 270 -8.30 43.43 -39.75
N THR A 271 -8.44 44.00 -40.95
CA THR A 271 -7.53 45.01 -41.50
C THR A 271 -7.60 46.32 -40.72
N TYR A 272 -6.47 46.78 -40.18
CA TYR A 272 -6.33 48.14 -39.66
C TYR A 272 -6.07 49.13 -40.81
N PRO A 273 -6.71 50.32 -40.82
CA PRO A 273 -6.32 51.41 -41.71
C PRO A 273 -5.02 52.09 -41.23
N PRO A 274 -4.20 52.66 -42.14
CA PRO A 274 -2.98 53.37 -41.77
C PRO A 274 -3.28 54.70 -41.07
N ARG A 275 -2.40 55.11 -40.15
CA ARG A 275 -2.46 56.45 -39.52
C ARG A 275 -1.93 57.51 -40.49
N PRO A 276 -2.53 58.71 -40.54
CA PRO A 276 -1.90 59.87 -41.17
C PRO A 276 -0.71 60.38 -40.35
N TYR A 277 0.21 61.07 -41.04
CA TYR A 277 1.38 61.76 -40.50
C TYR A 277 1.00 63.02 -39.70
#